data_AF-A0A2T5CA70-F1
#
_entry.id   AF-A0A2T5CA70-F1
#
_cell.length_a   1.000
_cell.length_b   1.000
_cell.length_c   1.000
_cell.angle_alpha   90.00
_cell.angle_beta   90.00
_cell.angle_gamma   90.00
#
_symmetry.space_group_name_H-M   'P 1'
#
loop_
_entity.id
_entity.type
_entity.pdbx_description
1 polymer ?
#
loop_
_entity_poly.entity_id
_entity_poly.type
_entity_poly.pdbx_seq_one_letter_code
_entity_poly.pdbx_strand_id
1 'polypeptide(L)'
;MGTGRLKRSDASPQSNAGLTLVELLIVLFIVGLGWFTLLPRLDPTRPSGSNAPLHEVNVFLAQVRSTAIETGRFQAIRLDPTSGVLSWNEATHRLPTPPGRCVLNDSPCPHPAAHFRVYPQGHMDRLRLDFSSGERWTTADLDVRLINEFRP
;
A
#
# COMPACT_ATOMS: atom_id res chain seq x y z
N MET A 1 -86.83 27.63 -29.27
CA MET A 1 -85.96 28.72 -29.76
C MET A 1 -85.23 29.30 -28.56
N GLY A 2 -83.89 29.38 -28.62
CA GLY A 2 -83.12 30.33 -27.83
C GLY A 2 -82.44 29.80 -26.55
N THR A 3 -81.18 29.36 -26.71
CA THR A 3 -79.99 29.70 -25.88
C THR A 3 -80.06 29.47 -24.36
N GLY A 4 -79.20 28.70 -23.70
CA GLY A 4 -77.78 28.49 -23.91
C GLY A 4 -77.06 28.62 -22.55
N ARG A 5 -75.81 28.14 -22.49
CA ARG A 5 -74.78 28.36 -21.45
C ARG A 5 -74.48 27.17 -20.53
N LEU A 6 -73.81 26.16 -21.10
CA LEU A 6 -72.98 25.22 -20.36
C LEU A 6 -71.61 25.86 -20.06
N LYS A 7 -71.41 26.15 -18.77
CA LYS A 7 -70.20 26.05 -17.94
C LYS A 7 -68.87 25.79 -18.68
N ARG A 8 -67.98 26.79 -18.68
CA ARG A 8 -66.55 26.61 -18.96
C ARG A 8 -65.90 26.01 -17.71
N SER A 9 -65.50 24.75 -17.78
CA SER A 9 -64.66 24.12 -16.77
C SER A 9 -63.21 24.43 -17.13
N ASP A 10 -62.58 25.37 -16.43
CA ASP A 10 -61.12 25.46 -16.40
C ASP A 10 -60.62 24.33 -15.49
N ALA A 11 -60.29 23.20 -16.11
CA ALA A 11 -59.48 22.17 -15.48
C ALA A 11 -58.02 22.49 -15.83
N SER A 12 -57.27 22.97 -14.85
CA SER A 12 -55.81 23.06 -14.89
C SER A 12 -55.23 21.67 -15.17
N PRO A 13 -54.34 21.50 -16.16
CA PRO A 13 -53.64 20.24 -16.32
C PRO A 13 -52.65 20.11 -15.16
N GLN A 14 -53.01 19.26 -14.21
CA GLN A 14 -52.13 18.75 -13.17
C GLN A 14 -51.06 17.92 -13.89
N SER A 15 -49.87 18.51 -14.05
CA SER A 15 -48.71 17.86 -14.64
C SER A 15 -48.27 16.72 -13.73
N ASN A 16 -48.71 15.50 -14.05
CA ASN A 16 -48.10 14.29 -13.54
C ASN A 16 -46.65 14.26 -14.06
N ALA A 17 -45.72 14.74 -13.25
CA ALA A 17 -44.29 14.56 -13.47
C ALA A 17 -43.95 13.08 -13.23
N GLY A 18 -44.26 12.25 -14.22
CA GLY A 18 -43.83 10.86 -14.25
C GLY A 18 -42.32 10.85 -14.47
N LEU A 19 -41.58 10.37 -13.47
CA LEU A 19 -40.16 10.03 -13.59
C LEU A 19 -39.99 9.20 -14.86
N THR A 20 -39.30 9.77 -15.85
CA THR A 20 -39.06 9.05 -17.09
C THR A 20 -38.13 7.87 -16.79
N LEU A 21 -38.34 6.73 -17.46
CA LEU A 21 -37.50 5.54 -17.27
C LEU A 21 -36.00 5.86 -17.43
N VAL A 22 -35.69 6.81 -18.32
CA VAL A 22 -34.35 7.34 -18.56
C VAL A 22 -33.79 8.07 -17.33
N GLU A 23 -34.58 8.93 -16.70
CA GLU A 23 -34.19 9.66 -15.50
C GLU A 23 -33.90 8.70 -14.33
N LEU A 24 -34.71 7.66 -14.16
CA LEU A 24 -34.47 6.64 -13.15
C LEU A 24 -33.18 5.86 -13.43
N LEU A 25 -32.88 5.57 -14.69
CA LEU A 25 -31.65 4.90 -15.11
C LEU A 25 -30.40 5.76 -14.83
N ILE A 26 -30.49 7.07 -15.08
CA ILE A 26 -29.42 8.03 -14.79
C ILE A 26 -29.20 8.14 -13.28
N VAL A 27 -30.26 8.24 -12.47
CA VAL A 27 -30.16 8.29 -11.01
C VAL A 27 -29.51 7.02 -10.48
N LEU A 28 -29.94 5.84 -10.96
CA LEU A 28 -29.36 4.56 -10.56
C LEU A 28 -27.86 4.47 -10.92
N PHE A 29 -27.49 4.98 -12.10
CA PHE A 29 -26.10 5.00 -12.55
C PHE A 29 -25.22 5.91 -11.68
N ILE A 30 -25.68 7.12 -11.35
CA ILE A 30 -24.95 8.06 -10.49
C ILE A 30 -24.79 7.49 -9.08
N VAL A 31 -25.85 6.91 -8.51
CA VAL A 31 -25.81 6.27 -7.19
C VAL A 31 -24.84 5.08 -7.20
N GLY A 32 -24.84 4.27 -8.26
CA GLY A 32 -23.89 3.15 -8.43
C GLY A 32 -22.43 3.61 -8.49
N LEU A 33 -22.14 4.68 -9.25
CA LEU A 33 -20.80 5.26 -9.31
C LEU A 33 -20.36 5.86 -7.98
N GLY A 34 -21.26 6.57 -7.28
CA GLY A 34 -20.99 7.15 -5.97
C GLY A 34 -20.79 6.10 -4.88
N TRP A 35 -21.51 4.98 -4.95
CA TRP A 35 -21.29 3.86 -4.03
C TRP A 35 -19.91 3.23 -4.23
N PHE A 36 -19.42 3.17 -5.47
CA PHE A 36 -18.10 2.65 -5.78
C PHE A 36 -16.95 3.55 -5.28
N THR A 37 -17.16 4.88 -5.20
CA THR A 37 -16.16 5.80 -4.60
C THR A 37 -16.18 5.79 -3.08
N LEU A 38 -17.29 5.39 -2.47
CA LEU A 38 -17.45 5.24 -1.01
C LEU A 38 -16.98 3.88 -0.49
N LEU A 39 -16.75 2.89 -1.35
CA LEU A 39 -16.12 1.65 -0.92
C LEU A 39 -14.70 1.98 -0.44
N PRO A 40 -14.37 1.77 0.85
CA PRO A 40 -12.98 1.81 1.28
C PRO A 40 -12.24 0.84 0.38
N ARG A 41 -11.16 1.29 -0.27
CA ARG A 41 -10.33 0.42 -1.09
C ARG A 41 -9.93 -0.76 -0.22
N LEU A 42 -10.60 -1.89 -0.43
CA LEU A 42 -10.22 -3.18 0.09
C LEU A 42 -8.91 -3.46 -0.63
N ASP A 43 -7.82 -2.98 -0.05
CA ASP A 43 -6.49 -3.37 -0.43
C ASP A 43 -6.20 -4.66 0.35
N PRO A 44 -6.40 -5.84 -0.26
CA PRO A 44 -6.17 -7.12 0.41
C PRO A 44 -4.69 -7.31 0.78
N THR A 45 -3.81 -6.40 0.38
CA THR A 45 -2.39 -6.42 0.75
C THR A 45 -2.06 -5.61 2.01
N ARG A 46 -3.03 -4.86 2.58
CA ARG A 46 -2.80 -4.06 3.78
C ARG A 46 -2.62 -4.99 4.99
N PRO A 47 -1.42 -5.04 5.61
CA PRO A 47 -1.19 -5.89 6.76
C PRO A 47 -1.97 -5.40 7.98
N SER A 48 -2.41 -6.33 8.82
CA SER A 48 -2.84 -6.08 10.20
C SER A 48 -1.77 -5.24 10.92
N GLY A 49 -2.20 -4.27 11.75
CA GLY A 49 -1.36 -3.15 12.21
C GLY A 49 0.01 -3.48 12.83
N SER A 50 0.28 -4.71 13.29
CA SER A 50 1.60 -5.12 13.78
C SER A 50 2.64 -5.32 12.66
N ASN A 51 2.22 -5.65 11.45
CA ASN A 51 3.12 -5.97 10.32
C ASN A 51 3.33 -4.79 9.35
N ALA A 52 2.69 -3.64 9.62
CA ALA A 52 2.80 -2.45 8.77
C ALA A 52 4.25 -1.97 8.61
N PRO A 53 5.09 -1.88 9.67
CA PRO A 53 6.47 -1.42 9.51
C PRO A 53 7.32 -2.38 8.66
N LEU A 54 7.18 -3.68 8.86
CA LEU A 54 7.88 -4.69 8.05
C LEU A 54 7.45 -4.62 6.58
N HIS A 55 6.16 -4.39 6.32
CA HIS A 55 5.65 -4.23 4.97
C HIS A 55 6.23 -2.99 4.28
N GLU A 56 6.33 -1.85 4.95
CA GLU A 56 6.94 -0.63 4.39
C GLU A 56 8.41 -0.85 4.01
N VAL A 57 9.18 -1.52 4.87
CA VAL A 57 10.56 -1.91 4.56
C VAL A 57 10.61 -2.84 3.35
N ASN A 58 9.70 -3.81 3.27
CA ASN A 58 9.62 -4.72 2.12
C ASN A 58 9.22 -4.01 0.82
N VAL A 59 8.39 -2.98 0.87
CA VAL A 59 8.07 -2.13 -0.29
C VAL A 59 9.31 -1.36 -0.74
N PHE A 60 10.06 -0.79 0.19
CA PHE A 60 11.36 -0.15 -0.11
C PHE A 60 12.33 -1.15 -0.77
N LEU A 61 12.50 -2.35 -0.21
CA LEU A 61 13.38 -3.39 -0.77
C LEU A 61 12.90 -3.88 -2.15
N ALA A 62 11.58 -3.92 -2.38
CA ALA A 62 11.02 -4.27 -3.68
C ALA A 62 11.37 -3.24 -4.77
N GLN A 63 11.41 -1.94 -4.43
CA GLN A 63 11.87 -0.89 -5.35
C GLN A 63 13.35 -1.03 -5.67
N VAL A 64 14.18 -1.33 -4.66
CA VAL A 64 15.61 -1.59 -4.90
C VAL A 64 15.81 -2.80 -5.82
N ARG A 65 15.01 -3.86 -5.60
CA ARG A 65 15.02 -5.07 -6.45
C ARG A 65 14.64 -4.77 -7.89
N SER A 66 13.57 -4.00 -8.12
CA SER A 66 13.16 -3.67 -9.50
C SER A 66 14.28 -2.93 -10.22
N THR A 67 14.92 -1.96 -9.57
CA THR A 67 16.07 -1.25 -10.16
C THR A 67 17.29 -2.16 -10.39
N ALA A 68 17.56 -3.11 -9.49
CA ALA A 68 18.65 -4.08 -9.68
C ALA A 68 18.42 -4.95 -10.93
N ILE A 69 17.18 -5.40 -11.14
CA ILE A 69 16.77 -6.20 -12.30
C ILE A 69 16.86 -5.35 -13.58
N GLU A 70 16.28 -4.16 -13.58
CA GLU A 70 16.23 -3.26 -14.73
C GLU A 70 17.63 -2.85 -15.21
N THR A 71 18.54 -2.56 -14.28
CA THR A 71 19.89 -2.11 -14.59
C THR A 71 20.87 -3.26 -14.84
N GLY A 72 20.50 -4.50 -14.49
CA GLY A 72 21.40 -5.64 -14.49
C GLY A 72 22.60 -5.48 -13.54
N ARG A 73 22.53 -4.56 -12.58
CA ARG A 73 23.60 -4.26 -11.61
C ARG A 73 23.11 -4.40 -10.18
N PHE A 74 24.00 -4.83 -9.29
CA PHE A 74 23.66 -4.84 -7.88
C PHE A 74 23.39 -3.42 -7.37
N GLN A 75 22.46 -3.31 -6.43
CA GLN A 75 22.16 -2.08 -5.72
C GLN A 75 22.66 -2.20 -4.29
N ALA A 76 23.40 -1.21 -3.81
CA ALA A 76 23.92 -1.19 -2.44
C ALA A 76 23.01 -0.36 -1.55
N ILE A 77 22.53 -0.97 -0.46
CA ILE A 77 21.76 -0.30 0.58
C ILE A 77 22.69 -0.10 1.78
N ARG A 78 22.69 1.12 2.33
CA ARG A 78 23.38 1.46 3.57
C ARG A 78 22.40 1.34 4.73
N LEU A 79 22.79 0.62 5.77
CA LEU A 79 22.09 0.54 7.04
C LEU A 79 22.97 1.17 8.13
N ASP A 80 22.42 2.14 8.85
CA ASP A 80 22.96 2.58 10.13
C ASP A 80 22.29 1.76 11.24
N PRO A 81 23.01 0.83 11.89
CA PRO A 81 22.44 -0.02 12.94
C PRO A 81 22.12 0.75 14.22
N THR A 82 22.71 1.94 14.44
CA THR A 82 22.46 2.74 15.65
C THR A 82 21.19 3.57 15.50
N SER A 83 20.97 4.17 14.32
CA SER A 83 19.79 5.01 14.08
C SER A 83 18.63 4.26 13.42
N GLY A 84 18.86 3.04 12.95
CA GLY A 84 17.90 2.24 12.19
C GLY A 84 17.56 2.83 10.81
N VAL A 85 18.44 3.66 10.25
CA VAL A 85 18.21 4.32 8.97
C VAL A 85 18.76 3.45 7.83
N LEU A 86 17.90 3.16 6.85
CA LEU A 86 18.21 2.56 5.57
C LEU A 86 18.30 3.66 4.52
N SER A 87 19.37 3.69 3.74
CA SER A 87 19.50 4.61 2.60
C SER A 87 19.96 3.91 1.34
N TRP A 88 19.37 4.31 0.23
CA TRP A 88 19.68 3.84 -1.11
C TRP A 88 19.48 5.00 -2.08
N ASN A 89 20.54 5.40 -2.78
CA ASN A 89 20.58 6.63 -3.57
C ASN A 89 20.12 7.85 -2.73
N GLU A 90 19.12 8.58 -3.19
CA GLU A 90 18.51 9.72 -2.48
C GLU A 90 17.36 9.29 -1.55
N ALA A 91 16.90 8.04 -1.65
CA ALA A 91 15.82 7.52 -0.84
C ALA A 91 16.34 7.11 0.55
N THR A 92 15.60 7.50 1.58
CA THR A 92 15.87 7.13 2.97
C THR A 92 14.61 6.56 3.59
N HIS A 93 14.75 5.46 4.33
CA HIS A 93 13.70 4.83 5.09
C HIS A 93 14.19 4.57 6.51
N ARG A 94 13.30 4.66 7.51
CA ARG A 94 13.68 4.47 8.91
C ARG A 94 12.91 3.28 9.48
N LEU A 95 13.64 2.35 10.08
CA LEU A 95 13.08 1.26 10.86
C LEU A 95 12.25 1.82 12.03
N PRO A 96 11.17 1.14 12.46
CA PRO A 96 10.31 1.61 13.55
C PRO A 96 11.09 1.82 14.84
N THR A 97 12.05 0.95 15.11
CA THR A 97 13.03 1.07 16.19
C THR A 97 14.41 0.65 15.68
N PRO A 98 15.51 1.19 16.24
CA PRO A 98 16.83 0.68 15.93
C PRO A 98 16.97 -0.80 16.34
N PRO A 99 17.64 -1.64 15.55
CA PRO A 99 17.88 -3.03 15.90
C PRO A 99 18.84 -3.12 17.09
N GLY A 100 18.51 -3.96 18.07
CA GLY A 100 19.41 -4.27 19.19
C GLY A 100 20.61 -5.11 18.75
N ARG A 101 20.43 -5.94 17.72
CA ARG A 101 21.51 -6.69 17.07
C ARG A 101 21.29 -6.72 15.56
N CYS A 102 22.38 -6.52 14.82
CA CYS A 102 22.41 -6.59 13.37
C CYS A 102 23.47 -7.60 12.93
N VAL A 103 23.09 -8.53 12.06
CA VAL A 103 23.97 -9.55 11.46
C VAL A 103 23.80 -9.50 9.95
N LEU A 104 24.90 -9.36 9.24
CA LEU A 104 24.98 -9.36 7.78
C LEU A 104 25.93 -10.48 7.34
N ASN A 105 25.44 -11.38 6.48
CA ASN A 105 26.19 -12.54 6.00
C ASN A 105 26.87 -13.32 7.15
N ASP A 106 26.07 -13.65 8.17
CA ASP A 106 26.47 -14.37 9.38
C ASP A 106 27.53 -13.68 10.27
N SER A 107 27.92 -12.44 9.94
CA SER A 107 28.84 -11.61 10.72
C SER A 107 28.12 -10.42 11.36
N PRO A 108 28.56 -9.92 12.52
CA PRO A 108 28.02 -8.68 13.09
C PRO A 108 28.13 -7.53 12.08
N CYS A 109 27.08 -6.70 11.98
CA CYS A 109 27.09 -5.55 11.10
C CYS A 109 28.22 -4.57 11.45
N PRO A 110 29.04 -4.15 10.48
CA PRO A 110 30.11 -3.19 10.73
C PRO A 110 29.54 -1.83 11.16
N HIS A 111 30.26 -1.15 12.05
CA HIS A 111 29.96 0.21 12.49
C HIS A 111 30.88 1.23 11.80
N PRO A 112 30.41 2.45 11.51
CA PRO A 112 29.09 2.99 11.86
C PRO A 112 27.99 2.64 10.85
N ALA A 113 28.31 1.98 9.74
CA ALA A 113 27.33 1.64 8.71
C ALA A 113 27.65 0.29 8.07
N ALA A 114 26.59 -0.49 7.86
CA ALA A 114 26.62 -1.73 7.10
C ALA A 114 26.14 -1.49 5.67
N HIS A 115 26.78 -2.14 4.71
CA HIS A 115 26.39 -2.09 3.31
C HIS A 115 26.02 -3.49 2.86
N PHE A 116 24.79 -3.66 2.40
CA PHE A 116 24.29 -4.92 1.87
C PHE A 116 23.76 -4.73 0.46
N ARG A 117 23.79 -5.81 -0.34
CA ARG A 117 23.53 -5.75 -1.78
C ARG A 117 22.25 -6.48 -2.13
N VAL A 118 21.49 -5.87 -3.02
CA VAL A 118 20.41 -6.51 -3.77
C VAL A 118 20.94 -6.82 -5.16
N TYR A 119 20.86 -8.08 -5.56
CA TYR A 119 21.44 -8.57 -6.80
C TYR A 119 20.41 -8.61 -7.94
N PRO A 120 20.83 -8.50 -9.22
CA PRO A 120 19.94 -8.54 -10.38
C PRO A 120 19.10 -9.83 -10.49
N GLN A 121 19.57 -10.92 -9.86
CA GLN A 121 18.84 -12.19 -9.78
C GLN A 121 17.62 -12.12 -8.84
N GLY A 122 17.46 -11.02 -8.10
CA GLY A 122 16.31 -10.79 -7.24
C GLY A 122 16.44 -11.35 -5.83
N HIS A 123 17.66 -11.63 -5.37
CA HIS A 123 17.97 -11.96 -3.98
C HIS A 123 18.86 -10.88 -3.35
N MET A 124 19.03 -10.89 -2.04
CA MET A 124 19.94 -9.99 -1.34
C MET A 124 20.91 -10.71 -0.40
N ASP A 125 21.93 -9.99 0.06
CA ASP A 125 22.80 -10.45 1.14
C ASP A 125 21.97 -10.79 2.38
N ARG A 126 22.39 -11.80 3.15
CA ARG A 126 21.62 -12.30 4.29
C ARG A 126 21.67 -11.27 5.43
N LEU A 127 20.57 -10.56 5.63
CA LEU A 127 20.38 -9.62 6.73
C LEU A 127 19.49 -10.24 7.81
N ARG A 128 19.93 -10.13 9.08
CA ARG A 128 19.14 -10.43 10.26
C ARG A 128 19.20 -9.27 11.25
N LEU A 129 18.03 -8.83 11.69
CA LEU A 129 17.82 -7.76 12.65
C LEU A 129 17.05 -8.32 13.85
N ASP A 130 17.64 -8.25 15.04
CA ASP A 130 16.94 -8.56 16.29
C ASP A 130 16.58 -7.25 17.00
N PHE A 131 15.30 -7.07 17.35
CA PHE A 131 14.79 -5.87 18.01
C PHE A 131 14.65 -6.09 19.52
N SER A 132 14.68 -4.99 20.29
CA SER A 132 14.48 -5.05 21.75
C SER A 132 13.10 -5.54 22.17
N SER A 133 12.11 -5.47 21.28
CA SER A 133 10.77 -6.04 21.46
C SER A 133 10.74 -7.58 21.43
N GLY A 134 11.85 -8.24 21.06
CA GLY A 134 11.92 -9.69 20.83
C GLY A 134 11.60 -10.09 19.38
N GLU A 135 11.13 -9.16 18.55
CA GLU A 135 10.91 -9.38 17.14
C GLU A 135 12.23 -9.63 16.39
N ARG A 136 12.22 -10.56 15.43
CA ARG A 136 13.38 -10.83 14.57
C ARG A 136 12.96 -10.74 13.12
N TRP A 137 13.65 -9.90 12.36
CA TRP A 137 13.51 -9.85 10.90
C TRP A 137 14.70 -10.52 10.26
N THR A 138 14.44 -11.45 9.34
CA THR A 138 15.49 -12.09 8.55
C THR A 138 15.13 -12.04 7.08
N THR A 139 16.14 -12.04 6.23
CA THR A 139 15.98 -12.21 4.79
C THR A 139 15.39 -13.59 4.51
N ALA A 140 14.36 -13.65 3.67
CA ALA A 140 13.83 -14.91 3.16
C ALA A 140 14.80 -15.53 2.14
N ASP A 141 14.82 -16.86 2.09
CA ASP A 141 15.76 -17.60 1.23
C ASP A 141 15.58 -17.23 -0.25
N LEU A 142 16.69 -16.83 -0.89
CA LEU A 142 16.76 -16.42 -2.29
C LEU A 142 15.79 -15.28 -2.66
N ASP A 143 15.43 -14.44 -1.69
CA ASP A 143 14.51 -13.31 -1.86
C ASP A 143 15.16 -12.03 -1.32
N VAL A 144 14.55 -10.88 -1.62
CA VAL A 144 14.90 -9.58 -1.03
C VAL A 144 14.01 -9.25 0.17
N ARG A 145 12.93 -10.00 0.38
CA ARG A 145 11.98 -9.70 1.45
C ARG A 145 12.53 -10.10 2.81
N LEU A 146 12.22 -9.27 3.79
CA LEU A 146 12.36 -9.60 5.20
C LEU A 146 11.07 -10.27 5.70
N ILE A 147 11.25 -11.34 6.47
CA ILE A 147 10.18 -12.06 7.17
C ILE A 147 10.36 -11.92 8.68
N ASN A 148 9.24 -11.88 9.39
CA ASN A 148 9.25 -11.91 10.85
C ASN A 148 9.36 -13.36 11.33
N GLU A 149 10.49 -13.72 11.92
CA GLU A 149 10.65 -14.95 12.68
C GLU A 149 10.26 -14.68 14.14
N PHE A 150 8.97 -14.75 14.43
CA PHE A 150 8.52 -14.73 15.82
C PHE A 150 8.97 -16.04 16.50
N ARG A 151 9.91 -15.94 17.43
CA ARG A 151 10.23 -17.06 18.32
C ARG A 151 9.46 -16.85 19.63
N PRO A 152 8.47 -17.70 19.95
CA PRO A 152 7.77 -17.64 21.24
C PRO A 152 8.71 -17.92 22.42
#